data_AF-A0A8H7CHQ8-F1
#
_entry.id   AF-A0A8H7CHQ8-F1
#
_cell.length_a   1.000
_cell.length_b   1.000
_cell.length_c   1.000
_cell.angle_alpha   90.00
_cell.angle_beta   90.00
_cell.angle_gamma   90.00
#
_symmetry.space_group_name_H-M   'P 1'
#
loop_
_entity.id
_entity.type
_entity.pdbx_description
1 polymer ?
#
loop_
_entity_poly.entity_id
_entity_poly.type
_entity_poly.pdbx_seq_one_letter_code
_entity_poly.pdbx_strand_id
1 'polypeptide(L)'
;MLSRRQLVVTGCLVFLPFLIWQFVALNEQYSLAGGSFKLWPSTICSAILPAQEDKLVVPQKRHRVAVASIFGFHFDTYLPVVWTLERVMGRSPTGGTVEVYAPDEFGFEFQKIVDTLGLYHGEVKHSDELIGAINSNMGDGGIDMVVLGTCEFDLRDGGPWPEALLAAWDARDAAHKFQLVCLVHNVRDQGWQHWITQWSQRNAIRILPISEHVAAAFKRSFLINADSPNATIRAAGYEYIPVDVHVPVLDIPVAVDHSPSRILSDVVIQGSFATDRRDYLEIFSELKESLARWLEIPHELKNMVFVHTGLSYPDFYKLMSEMDICVPAFFGDHSYYEDQASSTFAMAVECNVPILVTERMRKSYAYVDDDRAVVTRPAAMREIEALRALRSRDTSYFLNRTGIPMDSHTARAAAHMLRLGWVRSEEESRGFKQEIWKANDRVVERLLRDL
;
A
#
# COMPACT_ATOMS: atom_id res chain seq x y z
N MET A 1 12.66 5.65 -38.97
CA MET A 1 13.15 5.10 -37.70
C MET A 1 11.95 4.65 -36.89
N LEU A 2 11.75 3.33 -36.74
CA LEU A 2 10.63 2.76 -36.00
C LEU A 2 10.99 2.76 -34.51
N SER A 3 10.27 3.53 -33.68
CA SER A 3 10.44 3.46 -32.22
C SER A 3 9.94 2.09 -31.73
N ARG A 4 10.68 1.49 -30.80
CA ARG A 4 10.28 0.23 -30.13
C ARG A 4 8.96 0.47 -29.37
N ARG A 5 8.11 -0.56 -29.33
CA ARG A 5 6.81 -0.58 -28.63
C ARG A 5 6.92 -1.63 -27.53
N GLN A 6 6.76 -1.28 -26.24
CA GLN A 6 6.96 -2.23 -25.14
C GLN A 6 5.84 -2.11 -24.09
N LEU A 7 5.13 -3.22 -23.86
CA LEU A 7 4.35 -3.50 -22.67
C LEU A 7 5.23 -4.40 -21.79
N VAL A 8 5.56 -3.92 -20.60
CA VAL A 8 6.35 -4.67 -19.64
C VAL A 8 5.40 -5.24 -18.58
N VAL A 9 5.54 -6.51 -18.26
CA VAL A 9 4.88 -7.15 -17.14
C VAL A 9 5.95 -7.59 -16.17
N THR A 10 5.98 -6.97 -14.99
CA THR A 10 6.95 -7.28 -13.95
C THR A 10 6.25 -7.95 -12.80
N GLY A 11 6.73 -9.10 -12.36
CA GLY A 11 6.24 -9.74 -11.15
C GLY A 11 7.38 -10.20 -10.26
N CYS A 12 7.26 -9.96 -8.96
CA CYS A 12 8.04 -10.73 -8.00
C CYS A 12 7.50 -12.16 -8.02
N LEU A 13 8.36 -13.11 -8.42
CA LEU A 13 8.08 -14.53 -8.20
C LEU A 13 8.14 -14.77 -6.70
N VAL A 14 6.98 -14.83 -6.07
CA VAL A 14 6.85 -15.45 -4.76
C VAL A 14 7.04 -16.95 -4.98
N PHE A 15 8.20 -17.48 -4.63
CA PHE A 15 8.36 -18.92 -4.44
C PHE A 15 7.50 -19.32 -3.23
N LEU A 16 6.23 -19.61 -3.49
CA LEU A 16 5.37 -20.34 -2.57
C LEU A 16 5.84 -21.81 -2.59
N PRO A 17 6.26 -22.40 -1.46
CA PRO A 17 6.20 -23.84 -1.35
C PRO A 17 4.72 -24.22 -1.30
N PHE A 18 4.22 -24.65 -2.46
CA PHE A 18 2.97 -25.39 -2.59
C PHE A 18 3.03 -26.64 -1.69
N LEU A 19 2.27 -26.67 -0.60
CA LEU A 19 1.86 -27.92 0.06
C LEU A 19 0.46 -27.76 0.71
N ILE A 20 -0.56 -28.11 -0.10
CA ILE A 20 -1.79 -28.86 0.21
C ILE A 20 -2.66 -28.40 1.41
N TRP A 21 -3.84 -27.80 1.14
CA TRP A 21 -5.15 -28.45 1.35
C TRP A 21 -6.31 -27.72 0.66
N GLN A 22 -7.16 -28.50 -0.01
CA GLN A 22 -8.39 -28.09 -0.69
C GLN A 22 -9.59 -28.07 0.26
N PHE A 23 -10.51 -27.11 0.01
CA PHE A 23 -11.97 -27.12 0.18
C PHE A 23 -12.61 -27.85 1.37
N VAL A 24 -13.38 -27.08 2.15
CA VAL A 24 -14.83 -27.35 2.32
C VAL A 24 -15.61 -26.06 2.08
N ALA A 25 -16.44 -26.10 1.05
CA ALA A 25 -17.52 -25.16 0.84
C ALA A 25 -18.59 -25.39 1.92
N LEU A 26 -18.97 -24.35 2.65
CA LEU A 26 -20.34 -24.23 3.15
C LEU A 26 -20.84 -22.81 2.87
N ASN A 27 -21.82 -22.82 1.99
CA ASN A 27 -22.58 -21.72 1.45
C ASN A 27 -23.65 -21.38 2.49
N GLU A 28 -23.54 -20.26 3.19
CA GLU A 28 -24.71 -19.65 3.84
C GLU A 28 -24.89 -18.23 3.30
N GLN A 29 -25.93 -18.12 2.46
CA GLN A 29 -26.48 -16.87 1.97
C GLN A 29 -27.03 -16.06 3.15
N TYR A 30 -26.30 -15.04 3.59
CA TYR A 30 -26.91 -13.91 4.28
C TYR A 30 -27.38 -12.90 3.23
N SER A 31 -28.68 -12.97 2.94
CA SER A 31 -29.42 -11.90 2.28
C SER A 31 -29.42 -10.68 3.19
N LEU A 32 -28.53 -9.71 2.93
CA LEU A 32 -28.64 -8.38 3.52
C LEU A 32 -29.62 -7.56 2.67
N ALA A 33 -30.85 -7.49 3.19
CA ALA A 33 -31.90 -6.65 2.68
C ALA A 33 -31.48 -5.17 2.65
N GLY A 34 -31.91 -4.48 1.59
CA GLY A 34 -31.68 -3.08 1.26
C GLY A 34 -31.56 -2.12 2.44
N GLY A 35 -30.32 -1.68 2.70
CA GLY A 35 -30.00 -0.47 3.43
C GLY A 35 -29.70 0.67 2.45
N SER A 36 -30.48 1.74 2.52
CA SER A 36 -30.24 3.00 1.82
C SER A 36 -28.81 3.50 2.05
N PHE A 37 -27.99 3.51 0.99
CA PHE A 37 -26.68 4.17 0.98
C PHE A 37 -26.88 5.68 1.14
N LYS A 38 -26.71 6.18 2.37
CA LYS A 38 -26.48 7.61 2.59
C LYS A 38 -25.11 7.97 2.01
N LEU A 39 -25.11 8.78 0.96
CA LEU A 39 -23.94 9.44 0.41
C LEU A 39 -23.12 10.08 1.54
N TRP A 40 -21.88 9.62 1.68
CA TRP A 40 -20.86 10.33 2.46
C TRP A 40 -20.43 11.57 1.67
N PRO A 41 -20.28 12.75 2.31
CA PRO A 41 -19.79 13.93 1.63
C PRO A 41 -18.29 13.75 1.35
N SER A 42 -17.96 13.62 0.07
CA SER A 42 -16.60 13.61 -0.48
C SER A 42 -15.95 14.99 -0.46
N THR A 43 -16.06 15.74 0.64
CA THR A 43 -15.45 17.05 0.78
C THR A 43 -15.13 17.32 2.25
N ILE A 44 -14.10 16.66 2.76
CA ILE A 44 -13.31 17.21 3.85
C ILE A 44 -11.99 17.69 3.25
N CYS A 45 -12.09 18.69 2.36
CA CYS A 45 -11.11 19.75 2.34
C CYS A 45 -11.51 20.69 3.48
N SER A 46 -11.10 20.34 4.71
CA SER A 46 -11.18 21.28 5.82
C SER A 46 -10.33 22.49 5.47
N ALA A 47 -10.97 23.61 5.17
CA ALA A 47 -10.35 24.91 5.31
C ALA A 47 -9.95 25.05 6.79
N ILE A 48 -8.68 24.76 7.09
CA ILE A 48 -8.08 25.01 8.39
C ILE A 48 -7.95 26.53 8.52
N LEU A 49 -8.86 27.14 9.27
CA LEU A 49 -8.58 28.42 9.88
C LEU A 49 -7.41 28.21 10.85
N PRO A 50 -6.35 29.06 10.83
CA PRO A 50 -5.28 28.95 11.80
C PRO A 50 -5.80 29.49 13.14
N ALA A 51 -6.47 28.64 13.91
CA ALA A 51 -6.59 28.87 15.33
C ALA A 51 -5.16 28.78 15.90
N GLN A 52 -4.70 29.86 16.54
CA GLN A 52 -3.57 29.80 17.47
C GLN A 52 -3.98 28.89 18.63
N GLU A 53 -3.92 27.59 18.41
CA GLU A 53 -3.81 26.65 19.52
C GLU A 53 -2.43 26.86 20.13
N ASP A 54 -2.40 27.39 21.35
CA ASP A 54 -1.35 27.04 22.30
C ASP A 54 -1.35 25.51 22.40
N LYS A 55 -0.60 24.87 21.50
CA LYS A 55 -0.48 23.41 21.42
C LYS A 55 0.16 22.98 22.73
N LEU A 56 -0.66 22.49 23.65
CA LEU A 56 -0.20 21.71 24.78
C LEU A 56 0.76 20.65 24.21
N VAL A 57 2.05 20.83 24.47
CA VAL A 57 3.08 19.93 23.95
C VAL A 57 2.92 18.63 24.73
N VAL A 58 2.14 17.70 24.19
CA VAL A 58 2.03 16.36 24.75
C VAL A 58 3.43 15.72 24.66
N PRO A 59 4.06 15.38 25.80
CA PRO A 59 5.38 14.78 25.79
C PRO A 59 5.40 13.47 25.00
N GLN A 60 6.53 13.20 24.35
CA GLN A 60 6.78 11.89 23.78
C GLN A 60 6.78 10.85 24.90
N LYS A 61 6.05 9.75 24.69
CA LYS A 61 5.92 8.64 25.64
C LYS A 61 6.75 7.42 25.23
N ARG A 62 6.99 7.28 23.93
CA ARG A 62 7.69 6.14 23.34
C ARG A 62 9.08 6.57 22.86
N HIS A 63 10.12 6.00 23.42
CA HIS A 63 11.52 6.37 23.17
C HIS A 63 12.35 5.21 22.63
N ARG A 64 11.92 3.96 22.81
CA ARG A 64 12.68 2.76 22.44
C ARG A 64 11.80 1.87 21.57
N VAL A 65 11.85 2.08 20.26
CA VAL A 65 10.98 1.40 19.31
C VAL A 65 11.72 0.25 18.64
N ALA A 66 11.16 -0.95 18.69
CA ALA A 66 11.58 -2.06 17.85
C ALA A 66 10.66 -2.15 16.63
N VAL A 67 11.23 -2.21 15.43
CA VAL A 67 10.49 -2.54 14.20
C VAL A 67 10.95 -3.91 13.75
N ALA A 68 10.02 -4.85 13.60
CA ALA A 68 10.35 -6.25 13.39
C ALA A 68 9.44 -6.90 12.36
N SER A 69 9.99 -7.82 11.56
CA SER A 69 9.22 -8.71 10.70
C SER A 69 9.91 -10.07 10.65
N ILE A 70 9.17 -11.18 10.69
CA ILE A 70 9.65 -12.50 10.28
C ILE A 70 9.39 -12.75 8.79
N PHE A 71 8.56 -11.91 8.17
CA PHE A 71 8.30 -11.99 6.75
C PHE A 71 9.52 -11.46 5.98
N GLY A 72 10.17 -12.34 5.22
CA GLY A 72 11.34 -12.03 4.38
C GLY A 72 11.03 -11.20 3.12
N PHE A 73 9.93 -10.44 3.14
CA PHE A 73 9.48 -9.56 2.07
C PHE A 73 8.86 -8.29 2.70
N HIS A 74 8.31 -7.39 1.88
CA HIS A 74 7.70 -6.12 2.32
C HIS A 74 8.68 -5.14 2.98
N PHE A 75 9.96 -5.22 2.65
CA PHE A 75 10.98 -4.25 3.09
C PHE A 75 10.59 -2.81 2.66
N ASP A 76 10.06 -2.67 1.46
CA ASP A 76 9.47 -1.47 0.87
C ASP A 76 8.21 -0.97 1.59
N THR A 77 7.70 -1.71 2.58
CA THR A 77 6.52 -1.32 3.37
C THR A 77 6.91 -0.85 4.77
N TYR A 78 7.68 -1.64 5.52
CA TYR A 78 7.99 -1.30 6.91
C TYR A 78 9.24 -0.43 7.09
N LEU A 79 10.22 -0.45 6.18
CA LEU A 79 11.38 0.45 6.26
C LEU A 79 11.03 1.94 5.99
N PRO A 80 10.02 2.29 5.17
CA PRO A 80 9.45 3.64 5.19
C PRO A 80 8.97 4.10 6.58
N VAL A 81 8.43 3.19 7.40
CA VAL A 81 8.05 3.49 8.80
C VAL A 81 9.28 3.72 9.65
N VAL A 82 10.31 2.88 9.54
CA VAL A 82 11.61 3.06 10.22
C VAL A 82 12.22 4.43 9.90
N TRP A 83 12.30 4.79 8.62
CA TRP A 83 12.80 6.08 8.17
C TRP A 83 12.01 7.25 8.76
N THR A 84 10.67 7.13 8.80
CA THR A 84 9.81 8.16 9.40
C THR A 84 10.05 8.27 10.91
N LEU A 85 10.20 7.14 11.62
CA LEU A 85 10.48 7.08 13.05
C LEU A 85 11.81 7.75 13.39
N GLU A 86 12.93 7.38 12.73
CA GLU A 86 14.24 8.00 12.97
C GLU A 86 14.18 9.51 12.73
N ARG A 87 13.52 9.92 11.65
CA ARG A 87 13.40 11.33 11.27
C ARG A 87 12.55 12.14 12.25
N VAL A 88 11.47 11.59 12.81
CA VAL A 88 10.62 12.29 13.78
C VAL A 88 11.27 12.29 15.17
N MET A 89 11.84 11.17 15.60
CA MET A 89 12.55 11.07 16.88
C MET A 89 13.80 11.95 16.93
N GLY A 90 14.54 12.07 15.82
CA GLY A 90 15.72 12.94 15.73
C GLY A 90 15.40 14.44 15.85
N ARG A 91 14.15 14.84 15.64
CA ARG A 91 13.68 16.22 15.88
C ARG A 91 13.22 16.44 17.32
N SER A 92 12.98 15.37 18.08
CA SER A 92 12.46 15.44 19.43
C SER A 92 13.56 15.80 20.44
N PRO A 93 13.35 16.76 21.35
CA PRO A 93 14.34 17.10 22.37
C PRO A 93 14.69 15.94 23.31
N THR A 94 13.75 15.02 23.52
CA THR A 94 13.95 13.82 24.35
C THR A 94 14.68 12.71 23.60
N GLY A 95 14.85 12.85 22.28
CA GLY A 95 15.38 11.83 21.40
C GLY A 95 14.56 10.54 21.39
N GLY A 96 15.21 9.47 20.94
CA GLY A 96 14.68 8.11 20.88
C GLY A 96 15.59 7.23 20.04
N THR A 97 15.37 5.93 20.06
CA THR A 97 16.10 4.98 19.23
C THR A 97 15.13 4.03 18.54
N VAL A 98 15.46 3.69 17.29
CA VAL A 98 14.78 2.66 16.52
C VAL A 98 15.74 1.49 16.36
N GLU A 99 15.26 0.28 16.60
CA GLU A 99 16.01 -0.96 16.38
C GLU A 99 15.24 -1.83 15.38
N VAL A 100 15.92 -2.36 14.36
CA VAL A 100 15.29 -3.17 13.31
C VAL A 100 15.65 -4.65 13.47
N TYR A 101 14.64 -5.51 13.38
CA TYR A 101 14.77 -6.98 13.49
C TYR A 101 14.18 -7.64 12.23
N ALA A 102 14.99 -8.38 11.48
CA ALA A 102 14.60 -9.00 10.21
C ALA A 102 15.16 -10.45 10.11
N PRO A 103 14.54 -11.36 9.35
CA PRO A 103 14.92 -12.78 9.36
C PRO A 103 16.32 -13.03 8.79
N ASP A 104 16.77 -12.22 7.83
CA ASP A 104 18.08 -12.32 7.21
C ASP A 104 18.45 -10.94 6.62
N GLU A 105 19.56 -10.85 5.89
CA GLU A 105 19.83 -9.72 5.00
C GLU A 105 18.60 -9.42 4.12
N PHE A 106 18.31 -8.13 3.90
CA PHE A 106 17.12 -7.77 3.14
C PHE A 106 17.19 -8.33 1.71
N GLY A 107 16.27 -9.26 1.43
CA GLY A 107 16.22 -10.02 0.19
C GLY A 107 16.12 -9.15 -1.07
N PHE A 108 16.47 -9.74 -2.21
CA PHE A 108 16.51 -9.05 -3.52
C PHE A 108 17.37 -7.78 -3.50
N GLU A 109 18.46 -7.80 -2.72
CA GLU A 109 19.40 -6.69 -2.56
C GLU A 109 18.75 -5.39 -2.04
N PHE A 110 17.65 -5.47 -1.27
CA PHE A 110 16.99 -4.28 -0.74
C PHE A 110 17.91 -3.46 0.18
N GLN A 111 18.94 -4.09 0.78
CA GLN A 111 19.98 -3.36 1.52
C GLN A 111 20.60 -2.22 0.69
N LYS A 112 20.78 -2.39 -0.63
CA LYS A 112 21.29 -1.31 -1.50
C LYS A 112 20.35 -0.11 -1.52
N ILE A 113 19.04 -0.33 -1.43
CA ILE A 113 18.04 0.74 -1.33
C ILE A 113 18.11 1.42 0.03
N VAL A 114 18.25 0.64 1.11
CA VAL A 114 18.43 1.16 2.48
C VAL A 114 19.64 2.08 2.55
N ASP A 115 20.79 1.63 2.03
CA ASP A 115 22.04 2.38 2.04
C ASP A 115 21.96 3.65 1.17
N THR A 116 21.38 3.53 -0.02
CA THR A 116 21.27 4.64 -0.99
C THR A 116 20.38 5.76 -0.45
N LEU A 117 19.29 5.41 0.24
CA LEU A 117 18.31 6.37 0.74
C LEU A 117 18.53 6.77 2.19
N GLY A 118 19.41 6.08 2.92
CA GLY A 118 19.56 6.25 4.36
C GLY A 118 18.27 5.94 5.11
N LEU A 119 17.60 4.82 4.79
CA LEU A 119 16.32 4.46 5.42
C LEU A 119 16.47 4.07 6.90
N TYR A 120 17.64 3.57 7.28
CA TYR A 120 17.97 3.14 8.63
C TYR A 120 19.48 3.24 8.84
N HIS A 121 19.90 3.73 10.01
CA HIS A 121 21.33 3.98 10.31
C HIS A 121 21.92 3.02 11.36
N GLY A 122 21.09 2.15 11.94
CA GLY A 122 21.53 1.18 12.94
C GLY A 122 21.91 -0.18 12.34
N GLU A 123 22.32 -1.10 13.22
CA GLU A 123 22.50 -2.51 12.87
C GLU A 123 21.13 -3.19 12.72
N VAL A 124 20.98 -4.00 11.67
CA VAL A 124 19.81 -4.88 11.49
C VAL A 124 20.09 -6.17 12.24
N LYS A 125 19.26 -6.45 13.24
CA LYS A 125 19.37 -7.64 14.08
C LYS A 125 18.54 -8.78 13.49
N HIS A 126 18.85 -10.02 13.86
CA HIS A 126 18.05 -11.15 13.41
C HIS A 126 16.67 -11.17 14.10
N SER A 127 15.61 -11.57 13.39
CA SER A 127 14.23 -11.54 13.90
C SER A 127 14.05 -12.35 15.20
N ASP A 128 14.80 -13.44 15.35
CA ASP A 128 14.76 -14.31 16.53
C ASP A 128 15.31 -13.63 17.81
N GLU A 129 16.05 -12.53 17.65
CA GLU A 129 16.60 -11.77 18.79
C GLU A 129 15.56 -10.85 19.44
N LEU A 130 14.43 -10.57 18.77
CA LEU A 130 13.41 -9.61 19.23
C LEU A 130 12.94 -9.91 20.66
N ILE A 131 12.53 -11.15 20.91
CA ILE A 131 11.99 -11.55 22.22
C ILE A 131 13.07 -11.45 23.31
N GLY A 132 14.30 -11.83 22.98
CA GLY A 132 15.45 -11.67 23.87
C GLY A 132 15.69 -10.19 24.22
N ALA A 133 15.65 -9.31 23.22
CA ALA A 133 15.82 -7.88 23.42
C ALA A 133 14.69 -7.27 24.28
N ILE A 134 13.43 -7.63 24.02
CA ILE A 134 12.27 -7.18 24.81
C ILE A 134 12.40 -7.59 26.28
N ASN A 135 12.92 -8.78 26.55
CA ASN A 135 13.06 -9.34 27.90
C ASN A 135 14.37 -8.92 28.61
N SER A 136 15.37 -8.44 27.87
CA SER A 136 16.67 -8.04 28.44
C SER A 136 16.57 -6.81 29.36
N ASN A 137 15.61 -5.93 29.10
CA ASN A 137 15.27 -4.80 29.96
C ASN A 137 13.75 -4.59 30.01
N MET A 138 13.15 -4.96 31.13
CA MET A 138 11.70 -4.83 31.38
C MET A 138 11.31 -3.55 32.13
N GLY A 139 12.29 -2.75 32.57
CA GLY A 139 12.08 -1.51 33.32
C GLY A 139 12.38 -0.27 32.48
N ASP A 140 12.90 0.77 33.14
CA ASP A 140 13.33 2.01 32.48
C ASP A 140 14.35 1.75 31.36
N GLY A 141 14.07 2.28 30.18
CA GLY A 141 14.90 2.11 28.97
C GLY A 141 14.66 0.82 28.19
N GLY A 142 13.71 -0.02 28.61
CA GLY A 142 13.22 -1.15 27.83
C GLY A 142 12.51 -0.72 26.55
N ILE A 143 12.35 -1.65 25.59
CA ILE A 143 11.54 -1.41 24.37
C ILE A 143 10.11 -1.07 24.79
N ASP A 144 9.61 0.10 24.43
CA ASP A 144 8.30 0.63 24.85
C ASP A 144 7.26 0.65 23.71
N MET A 145 7.68 0.31 22.49
CA MET A 145 6.81 0.06 21.34
C MET A 145 7.43 -1.00 20.44
N VAL A 146 6.60 -1.93 19.96
CA VAL A 146 6.94 -2.94 18.97
C VAL A 146 6.06 -2.70 17.74
N VAL A 147 6.69 -2.47 16.60
CA VAL A 147 6.03 -2.29 15.29
C VAL A 147 6.28 -3.55 14.47
N LEU A 148 5.23 -4.28 14.11
CA LEU A 148 5.34 -5.48 13.29
C LEU A 148 5.10 -5.11 11.81
N GLY A 149 6.03 -5.50 10.95
CA GLY A 149 6.12 -5.07 9.55
C GLY A 149 5.02 -5.64 8.65
N THR A 150 4.47 -6.81 8.98
CA THR A 150 3.31 -7.42 8.30
C THR A 150 2.59 -8.36 9.27
N CYS A 151 1.66 -7.83 10.07
CA CYS A 151 0.96 -8.63 11.10
C CYS A 151 0.22 -9.85 10.53
N GLU A 152 -0.16 -9.82 9.25
CA GLU A 152 -0.73 -10.98 8.54
C GLU A 152 0.16 -12.24 8.57
N PHE A 153 1.48 -12.04 8.70
CA PHE A 153 2.48 -13.09 8.82
C PHE A 153 3.11 -13.12 10.22
N ASP A 154 3.47 -11.96 10.76
CA ASP A 154 4.20 -11.84 12.02
C ASP A 154 3.40 -12.33 13.23
N LEU A 155 2.06 -12.28 13.14
CA LEU A 155 1.14 -12.78 14.17
C LEU A 155 0.36 -14.04 13.74
N ARG A 156 0.79 -14.74 12.70
CA ARG A 156 0.10 -15.94 12.23
C ARG A 156 0.24 -17.10 13.22
N ASP A 157 -0.78 -17.94 13.30
CA ASP A 157 -0.75 -19.16 14.13
C ASP A 157 0.44 -20.06 13.85
N GLY A 158 1.04 -20.57 14.92
CA GLY A 158 2.26 -21.38 14.86
C GLY A 158 3.55 -20.57 14.62
N GLY A 159 3.45 -19.25 14.47
CA GLY A 159 4.61 -18.35 14.41
C GLY A 159 5.29 -18.18 15.77
N PRO A 160 6.55 -17.69 15.81
CA PRO A 160 7.33 -17.57 17.03
C PRO A 160 6.91 -16.43 17.96
N TRP A 161 6.13 -15.46 17.47
CA TRP A 161 5.89 -14.19 18.17
C TRP A 161 4.55 -14.02 18.89
N PRO A 162 3.38 -14.52 18.41
CA PRO A 162 2.10 -14.16 19.02
C PRO A 162 2.03 -14.40 20.53
N GLU A 163 2.38 -15.61 20.98
CA GLU A 163 2.36 -15.99 22.39
C GLU A 163 3.53 -15.36 23.17
N ALA A 164 4.72 -15.33 22.58
CA ALA A 164 5.92 -14.80 23.22
C ALA A 164 5.81 -13.29 23.50
N LEU A 165 5.23 -12.51 22.58
CA LEU A 165 4.98 -11.08 22.77
C LEU A 165 3.94 -10.84 23.86
N LEU A 166 2.86 -11.63 23.91
CA LEU A 166 1.86 -11.53 24.98
C LEU A 166 2.47 -11.86 26.34
N ALA A 167 3.25 -12.95 26.43
CA ALA A 167 3.94 -13.34 27.66
C ALA A 167 4.93 -12.26 28.13
N ALA A 168 5.71 -11.69 27.19
CA ALA A 168 6.63 -10.60 27.48
C ALA A 168 5.89 -9.34 27.95
N TRP A 169 4.74 -9.02 27.34
CA TRP A 169 3.91 -7.92 27.80
C TRP A 169 3.38 -8.18 29.21
N ASP A 170 2.80 -9.36 29.48
CA ASP A 170 2.20 -9.73 30.76
C ASP A 170 3.22 -9.73 31.91
N ALA A 171 4.46 -10.14 31.65
CA ALA A 171 5.54 -10.20 32.64
C ALA A 171 6.00 -8.83 33.17
N ARG A 172 5.81 -7.75 32.40
CA ARG A 172 6.20 -6.39 32.82
C ARG A 172 5.24 -5.81 33.84
N ASP A 173 5.71 -4.88 34.66
CA ASP A 173 4.80 -4.09 35.50
C ASP A 173 3.98 -3.09 34.68
N ALA A 174 3.01 -2.44 35.33
CA ALA A 174 2.07 -1.53 34.67
C ALA A 174 2.73 -0.26 34.08
N ALA A 175 3.86 0.20 34.63
CA ALA A 175 4.54 1.40 34.17
C ALA A 175 5.38 1.15 32.91
N HIS A 176 5.85 -0.08 32.71
CA HIS A 176 6.80 -0.43 31.64
C HIS A 176 6.18 -1.27 30.50
N LYS A 177 4.84 -1.30 30.39
CA LYS A 177 4.15 -1.98 29.27
C LYS A 177 4.48 -1.32 27.93
N PHE A 178 4.73 -2.14 26.92
CA PHE A 178 4.91 -1.66 25.54
C PHE A 178 3.59 -1.65 24.76
N GLN A 179 3.55 -0.86 23.69
CA GLN A 179 2.46 -0.88 22.71
C GLN A 179 2.84 -1.72 21.48
N LEU A 180 1.91 -2.50 20.97
CA LEU A 180 2.04 -3.20 19.70
C LEU A 180 1.40 -2.38 18.58
N VAL A 181 2.13 -2.16 17.48
CA VAL A 181 1.63 -1.51 16.27
C VAL A 181 1.70 -2.51 15.13
N CYS A 182 0.57 -2.77 14.48
CA CYS A 182 0.45 -3.74 13.40
C CYS A 182 0.37 -3.05 12.03
N LEU A 183 1.41 -3.17 11.21
CA LEU A 183 1.29 -2.83 9.79
C LEU A 183 0.47 -3.90 9.09
N VAL A 184 -0.50 -3.45 8.30
CA VAL A 184 -1.45 -4.31 7.60
C VAL A 184 -1.80 -3.74 6.23
N HIS A 185 -2.20 -4.61 5.32
CA HIS A 185 -2.63 -4.24 3.98
C HIS A 185 -3.82 -5.05 3.48
N ASN A 186 -4.28 -6.08 4.22
CA ASN A 186 -5.40 -6.91 3.81
C ASN A 186 -6.30 -7.32 4.99
N VAL A 187 -7.52 -6.76 5.06
CA VAL A 187 -8.49 -7.10 6.13
C VAL A 187 -9.02 -8.54 5.98
N ARG A 188 -8.91 -9.16 4.81
CA ARG A 188 -9.40 -10.53 4.58
C ARG A 188 -8.42 -11.61 5.04
N ASP A 189 -7.16 -11.26 5.32
CA ASP A 189 -6.25 -12.20 5.95
C ASP A 189 -6.61 -12.31 7.43
N GLN A 190 -7.41 -13.32 7.78
CA GLN A 190 -7.95 -13.53 9.12
C GLN A 190 -7.10 -14.44 10.00
N GLY A 191 -6.06 -15.09 9.45
CA GLY A 191 -5.29 -16.14 10.13
C GLY A 191 -4.54 -15.67 11.38
N TRP A 192 -4.44 -14.36 11.59
CA TRP A 192 -3.79 -13.73 12.73
C TRP A 192 -4.75 -12.89 13.59
N GLN A 193 -5.96 -12.58 13.08
CA GLN A 193 -6.81 -11.52 13.64
C GLN A 193 -7.41 -11.87 15.01
N HIS A 194 -7.49 -13.16 15.37
CA HIS A 194 -7.95 -13.55 16.70
C HIS A 194 -6.97 -13.10 17.81
N TRP A 195 -5.68 -12.88 17.49
CA TRP A 195 -4.73 -12.26 18.42
C TRP A 195 -5.08 -10.80 18.73
N ILE A 196 -5.79 -10.10 17.84
CA ILE A 196 -6.25 -8.72 18.09
C ILE A 196 -7.13 -8.67 19.35
N THR A 197 -7.98 -9.69 19.59
CA THR A 197 -8.83 -9.75 20.81
C THR A 197 -7.97 -9.66 22.07
N GLN A 198 -6.87 -10.43 22.13
CA GLN A 198 -5.98 -10.50 23.29
C GLN A 198 -5.27 -9.15 23.54
N TRP A 199 -4.79 -8.50 22.49
CA TRP A 199 -4.13 -7.21 22.62
C TRP A 199 -5.09 -6.05 22.87
N SER A 200 -6.30 -6.12 22.32
CA SER A 200 -7.36 -5.13 22.52
C SER A 200 -7.81 -5.09 23.98
N GLN A 201 -7.99 -6.26 24.61
CA GLN A 201 -8.32 -6.35 26.04
C GLN A 201 -7.26 -5.70 26.96
N ARG A 202 -6.01 -5.60 26.47
CA ARG A 202 -4.88 -4.97 27.17
C ARG A 202 -4.75 -3.47 26.85
N ASN A 203 -5.60 -2.93 25.98
CA ASN A 203 -5.47 -1.58 25.41
C ASN A 203 -4.05 -1.33 24.85
N ALA A 204 -3.48 -2.35 24.20
CA ALA A 204 -2.07 -2.40 23.86
C ALA A 204 -1.81 -2.61 22.36
N ILE A 205 -2.81 -2.48 21.50
CA ILE A 205 -2.67 -2.59 20.05
C ILE A 205 -3.15 -1.34 19.32
N ARG A 206 -2.44 -1.02 18.24
CA ARG A 206 -2.83 -0.07 17.21
C ARG A 206 -2.68 -0.72 15.85
N ILE A 207 -3.60 -0.44 14.93
CA ILE A 207 -3.50 -0.89 13.54
C ILE A 207 -3.00 0.25 12.68
N LEU A 208 -2.04 -0.04 11.80
CA LEU A 208 -1.40 0.93 10.92
C LEU A 208 -1.50 0.47 9.46
N PRO A 209 -2.68 0.57 8.81
CA PRO A 209 -2.82 0.17 7.41
C PRO A 209 -2.04 1.08 6.46
N ILE A 210 -1.68 0.53 5.31
CA ILE A 210 -0.93 1.26 4.28
C ILE A 210 -1.79 2.11 3.33
N SER A 211 -3.11 2.18 3.57
CA SER A 211 -4.07 2.94 2.76
C SER A 211 -5.35 3.25 3.53
N GLU A 212 -6.02 4.35 3.20
CA GLU A 212 -7.23 4.83 3.88
C GLU A 212 -8.42 3.87 3.77
N HIS A 213 -8.65 3.24 2.61
CA HIS A 213 -9.76 2.29 2.46
C HIS A 213 -9.59 1.06 3.32
N VAL A 214 -8.36 0.55 3.47
CA VAL A 214 -8.04 -0.57 4.37
C VAL A 214 -8.28 -0.17 5.82
N ALA A 215 -7.88 1.05 6.22
CA ALA A 215 -8.21 1.58 7.54
C ALA A 215 -9.72 1.70 7.77
N ALA A 216 -10.48 2.15 6.77
CA ALA A 216 -11.93 2.19 6.85
C ALA A 216 -12.53 0.77 6.99
N ALA A 217 -11.97 -0.23 6.30
CA ALA A 217 -12.40 -1.62 6.40
C ALA A 217 -12.11 -2.22 7.78
N PHE A 218 -10.91 -2.02 8.34
CA PHE A 218 -10.62 -2.46 9.72
C PHE A 218 -11.55 -1.78 10.74
N LYS A 219 -11.79 -0.47 10.63
CA LYS A 219 -12.75 0.23 11.50
C LYS A 219 -14.15 -0.38 11.43
N ARG A 220 -14.64 -0.71 10.23
CA ARG A 220 -15.94 -1.41 10.07
C ARG A 220 -15.91 -2.80 10.71
N SER A 221 -14.86 -3.58 10.46
CA SER A 221 -14.69 -4.91 11.05
C SER A 221 -14.68 -4.85 12.58
N PHE A 222 -14.02 -3.85 13.17
CA PHE A 222 -13.94 -3.66 14.62
C PHE A 222 -15.28 -3.30 15.23
N LEU A 223 -16.09 -2.46 14.58
CA LEU A 223 -17.46 -2.20 15.04
C LEU A 223 -18.33 -3.46 14.99
N ILE A 224 -18.20 -4.29 13.95
CA ILE A 224 -18.90 -5.58 13.87
C ILE A 224 -18.47 -6.51 15.03
N ASN A 225 -17.18 -6.54 15.35
CA ASN A 225 -16.66 -7.34 16.47
C ASN A 225 -17.11 -6.81 17.83
N ALA A 226 -17.19 -5.49 18.00
CA ALA A 226 -17.73 -4.87 19.20
C ALA A 226 -19.20 -5.27 19.44
N ASP A 227 -19.98 -5.49 18.38
CA ASP A 227 -21.36 -5.98 18.46
C ASP A 227 -21.48 -7.52 18.39
N SER A 228 -20.37 -8.26 18.52
CA SER A 228 -20.36 -9.71 18.36
C SER A 228 -21.27 -10.42 19.38
N PRO A 229 -21.99 -11.50 18.99
CA PRO A 229 -22.72 -12.33 19.93
C PRO A 229 -21.78 -13.04 20.92
N ASN A 230 -20.53 -13.29 20.52
CA ASN A 230 -19.50 -13.88 21.39
C ASN A 230 -19.10 -12.89 22.49
N ALA A 231 -19.38 -13.22 23.75
CA ALA A 231 -19.12 -12.34 24.89
C ALA A 231 -17.64 -11.95 25.04
N THR A 232 -16.71 -12.85 24.71
CA THR A 232 -15.27 -12.58 24.79
C THR A 232 -14.84 -11.53 23.76
N ILE A 233 -15.35 -11.62 22.53
CA ILE A 233 -15.04 -10.67 21.45
C ILE A 233 -15.70 -9.32 21.74
N ARG A 234 -16.98 -9.32 22.11
CA ARG A 234 -17.72 -8.10 22.46
C ARG A 234 -17.08 -7.34 23.62
N ALA A 235 -16.58 -8.04 24.64
CA ALA A 235 -15.94 -7.41 25.79
C ALA A 235 -14.48 -6.99 25.52
N ALA A 236 -13.93 -7.24 24.33
CA ALA A 236 -12.53 -6.96 24.03
C ALA A 236 -12.22 -5.48 23.72
N GLY A 237 -13.25 -4.64 23.53
CA GLY A 237 -13.08 -3.21 23.30
C GLY A 237 -12.57 -2.85 21.89
N TYR A 238 -12.98 -3.61 20.87
CA TYR A 238 -12.57 -3.42 19.48
C TYR A 238 -12.83 -1.99 18.97
N GLU A 239 -13.90 -1.36 19.44
CA GLU A 239 -14.29 0.02 19.10
C GLU A 239 -13.29 1.08 19.57
N TYR A 240 -12.38 0.74 20.49
CA TYR A 240 -11.35 1.63 21.01
C TYR A 240 -9.97 1.43 20.38
N ILE A 241 -9.80 0.42 19.50
CA ILE A 241 -8.52 0.17 18.84
C ILE A 241 -8.21 1.34 17.89
N PRO A 242 -7.10 2.08 18.08
CA PRO A 242 -6.74 3.15 17.17
C PRO A 242 -6.33 2.58 15.81
N VAL A 243 -6.75 3.27 14.74
CA VAL A 243 -6.41 2.91 13.36
C VAL A 243 -5.95 4.16 12.62
N ASP A 244 -4.65 4.22 12.32
CA ASP A 244 -3.99 5.29 11.59
C ASP A 244 -3.46 4.79 10.26
N VAL A 245 -3.21 5.69 9.31
CA VAL A 245 -2.67 5.32 7.99
C VAL A 245 -1.24 5.82 7.88
N HIS A 246 -0.31 4.94 7.52
CA HIS A 246 1.05 5.33 7.11
C HIS A 246 1.27 4.80 5.70
N VAL A 247 1.49 5.71 4.74
CA VAL A 247 1.62 5.36 3.33
C VAL A 247 3.10 5.10 3.02
N PRO A 248 3.48 3.87 2.61
CA PRO A 248 4.87 3.48 2.43
C PRO A 248 5.40 3.98 1.08
N VAL A 249 5.75 5.27 0.99
CA VAL A 249 6.33 5.86 -0.22
C VAL A 249 7.76 6.29 0.07
N LEU A 250 8.70 5.69 -0.64
CA LEU A 250 10.11 6.06 -0.68
C LEU A 250 10.44 7.12 -1.74
N ASP A 251 11.59 7.77 -1.55
CA ASP A 251 12.14 8.73 -2.49
C ASP A 251 13.14 8.06 -3.45
N ILE A 252 12.66 7.14 -4.28
CA ILE A 252 13.52 6.43 -5.22
C ILE A 252 14.16 7.44 -6.19
N PRO A 253 15.49 7.47 -6.36
CA PRO A 253 16.14 8.36 -7.31
C PRO A 253 15.81 7.89 -8.72
N VAL A 254 15.04 8.69 -9.45
CA VAL A 254 14.66 8.41 -10.83
C VAL A 254 15.62 9.14 -11.77
N ALA A 255 16.34 8.39 -12.61
CA ALA A 255 17.31 8.95 -13.55
C ALA A 255 16.71 9.31 -14.92
N VAL A 256 15.40 9.10 -15.12
CA VAL A 256 14.76 9.15 -16.44
C VAL A 256 14.12 10.52 -16.67
N ASP A 257 14.52 11.16 -17.77
CA ASP A 257 13.88 12.39 -18.25
C ASP A 257 12.53 12.07 -18.93
N HIS A 258 11.43 12.38 -18.24
CA HIS A 258 10.08 12.32 -18.79
C HIS A 258 9.77 13.60 -19.59
N SER A 259 10.45 13.78 -20.72
CA SER A 259 10.21 14.92 -21.61
C SER A 259 8.76 14.96 -22.11
N PRO A 260 8.07 16.13 -22.11
CA PRO A 260 6.70 16.27 -22.64
C PRO A 260 6.54 15.91 -24.12
N SER A 261 7.65 15.82 -24.86
CA SER A 261 7.71 15.42 -26.27
C SER A 261 7.69 13.90 -26.47
N ARG A 262 7.85 13.11 -25.40
CA ARG A 262 7.83 11.65 -25.47
C ARG A 262 6.46 11.15 -25.90
N ILE A 263 6.45 10.13 -26.75
CA ILE A 263 5.25 9.42 -27.15
C ILE A 263 5.06 8.29 -26.15
N LEU A 264 3.86 8.12 -25.59
CA LEU A 264 3.51 7.01 -24.69
C LEU A 264 3.88 5.67 -25.35
N SER A 265 4.93 5.00 -24.88
CA SER A 265 5.49 3.79 -25.47
C SER A 265 5.67 2.64 -24.50
N ASP A 266 5.84 2.95 -23.21
CA ASP A 266 6.27 1.99 -22.20
C ASP A 266 5.23 1.92 -21.09
N VAL A 267 4.48 0.82 -21.07
CA VAL A 267 3.40 0.60 -20.11
C VAL A 267 3.77 -0.57 -19.23
N VAL A 268 3.44 -0.50 -17.93
CA VAL A 268 3.73 -1.59 -17.00
C VAL A 268 2.53 -2.10 -16.23
N ILE A 269 2.43 -3.42 -16.10
CA ILE A 269 1.55 -4.07 -15.11
C ILE A 269 2.45 -4.69 -14.06
N GLN A 270 2.26 -4.26 -12.80
CA GLN A 270 3.01 -4.77 -11.67
C GLN A 270 2.14 -5.69 -10.80
N GLY A 271 2.71 -6.82 -10.41
CA GLY A 271 2.09 -7.76 -9.48
C GLY A 271 2.42 -9.21 -9.80
N SER A 272 1.81 -10.14 -9.08
CA SER A 272 1.95 -11.56 -9.38
C SER A 272 1.33 -11.91 -10.74
N PHE A 273 1.86 -12.92 -11.41
CA PHE A 273 1.31 -13.51 -12.63
C PHE A 273 0.11 -14.43 -12.31
N ALA A 274 -0.84 -13.91 -11.55
CA ALA A 274 -1.99 -14.66 -11.04
C ALA A 274 -3.28 -14.06 -11.64
N THR A 275 -3.99 -14.84 -12.45
CA THR A 275 -5.18 -14.40 -13.19
C THR A 275 -6.40 -14.14 -12.30
N ASP A 276 -6.37 -14.62 -11.06
CA ASP A 276 -7.34 -14.28 -10.01
C ASP A 276 -7.12 -12.87 -9.44
N ARG A 277 -5.91 -12.31 -9.59
CA ARG A 277 -5.55 -10.96 -9.11
C ARG A 277 -5.42 -9.92 -10.21
N ARG A 278 -5.16 -10.35 -11.45
CA ARG A 278 -4.85 -9.47 -12.58
C ARG A 278 -5.53 -9.95 -13.87
N ASP A 279 -6.11 -9.01 -14.62
CA ASP A 279 -6.88 -9.30 -15.83
C ASP A 279 -5.96 -9.34 -17.07
N TYR A 280 -4.95 -10.21 -17.02
CA TYR A 280 -4.02 -10.38 -18.14
C TYR A 280 -4.72 -10.85 -19.41
N LEU A 281 -5.78 -11.66 -19.27
CA LEU A 281 -6.50 -12.23 -20.40
C LEU A 281 -7.22 -11.15 -21.21
N GLU A 282 -8.03 -10.31 -20.55
CA GLU A 282 -8.74 -9.25 -21.25
C GLU A 282 -7.76 -8.18 -21.77
N ILE A 283 -6.77 -7.78 -20.96
CA ILE A 283 -5.75 -6.81 -21.40
C ILE A 283 -5.02 -7.30 -22.65
N PHE A 284 -4.57 -8.57 -22.69
CA PHE A 284 -3.89 -9.09 -23.87
C PHE A 284 -4.84 -9.29 -25.05
N SER A 285 -6.12 -9.59 -24.81
CA SER A 285 -7.14 -9.64 -25.86
C SER A 285 -7.35 -8.26 -26.49
N GLU A 286 -7.60 -7.24 -25.67
CA GLU A 286 -7.76 -5.85 -26.11
C GLU A 286 -6.50 -5.30 -26.76
N LEU A 287 -5.32 -5.65 -26.24
CA LEU A 287 -4.06 -5.25 -26.86
C LEU A 287 -3.97 -5.80 -28.28
N LYS A 288 -4.33 -7.07 -28.52
CA LYS A 288 -4.38 -7.64 -29.88
C LYS A 288 -5.39 -6.90 -30.75
N GLU A 289 -6.60 -6.65 -30.26
CA GLU A 289 -7.62 -5.88 -31.01
C GLU A 289 -7.14 -4.47 -31.34
N SER A 290 -6.41 -3.82 -30.42
CA SER A 290 -5.90 -2.46 -30.60
C SER A 290 -4.74 -2.38 -31.59
N LEU A 291 -3.94 -3.46 -31.68
CA LEU A 291 -2.75 -3.55 -32.52
C LEU A 291 -3.03 -4.18 -33.89
N ALA A 292 -4.10 -4.95 -34.00
CA ALA A 292 -4.42 -5.72 -35.20
C ALA A 292 -5.86 -5.44 -35.66
N ARG A 293 -5.96 -4.87 -36.86
CA ARG A 293 -6.71 -5.61 -37.90
C ARG A 293 -5.99 -6.98 -37.98
N TRP A 294 -6.71 -8.07 -37.74
CA TRP A 294 -6.36 -9.51 -37.89
C TRP A 294 -6.07 -10.33 -36.61
N LEU A 295 -6.55 -11.58 -36.65
CA LEU A 295 -6.78 -12.54 -35.56
C LEU A 295 -5.57 -13.48 -35.26
N GLU A 296 -5.57 -14.05 -34.06
CA GLU A 296 -4.60 -14.96 -33.38
C GLU A 296 -3.49 -14.25 -32.57
N ILE A 297 -2.97 -14.85 -31.49
CA ILE A 297 -1.85 -14.27 -30.71
C ILE A 297 -0.59 -14.47 -31.54
N PRO A 298 -0.07 -13.44 -32.23
CA PRO A 298 0.92 -13.67 -33.26
C PRO A 298 2.32 -13.73 -32.62
N HIS A 299 3.26 -14.43 -33.27
CA HIS A 299 4.71 -14.30 -33.05
C HIS A 299 5.17 -12.83 -32.99
N GLU A 300 4.37 -11.90 -33.52
CA GLU A 300 4.54 -10.47 -33.61
C GLU A 300 4.43 -9.74 -32.26
N LEU A 301 3.75 -10.30 -31.24
CA LEU A 301 3.72 -9.72 -29.89
C LEU A 301 4.95 -10.04 -29.04
N LYS A 302 5.83 -10.95 -29.48
CA LYS A 302 7.05 -11.35 -28.74
C LYS A 302 8.01 -10.19 -28.49
N ASN A 303 7.91 -9.15 -29.31
CA ASN A 303 8.73 -7.94 -29.21
C ASN A 303 7.99 -6.79 -28.52
N MET A 304 6.78 -7.06 -28.03
CA MET A 304 5.90 -6.08 -27.40
C MET A 304 5.64 -6.42 -25.95
N VAL A 305 5.44 -7.68 -25.58
CA VAL A 305 5.20 -8.05 -24.18
C VAL A 305 6.46 -8.67 -23.58
N PHE A 306 6.99 -8.05 -22.52
CA PHE A 306 8.17 -8.53 -21.82
C PHE A 306 7.81 -8.94 -20.41
N VAL A 307 8.16 -10.16 -20.00
CA VAL A 307 7.92 -10.66 -18.64
C VAL A 307 9.23 -10.62 -17.87
N HIS A 308 9.25 -9.85 -16.78
CA HIS A 308 10.40 -9.78 -15.87
C HIS A 308 10.02 -10.38 -14.53
N THR A 309 10.86 -11.28 -14.03
CA THR A 309 10.71 -11.91 -12.72
C THR A 309 12.03 -11.93 -11.96
N GLY A 310 11.93 -11.91 -10.63
CA GLY A 310 13.09 -12.08 -9.75
C GLY A 310 14.15 -10.98 -9.89
N LEU A 311 13.74 -9.76 -10.24
CA LEU A 311 14.64 -8.62 -10.28
C LEU A 311 15.12 -8.27 -8.86
N SER A 312 16.36 -7.81 -8.76
CA SER A 312 16.81 -7.08 -7.56
C SER A 312 15.94 -5.81 -7.40
N TYR A 313 15.78 -5.29 -6.18
CA TYR A 313 15.05 -4.05 -5.98
C TYR A 313 15.66 -2.86 -6.75
N PRO A 314 17.00 -2.68 -6.82
CA PRO A 314 17.58 -1.65 -7.68
C PRO A 314 17.21 -1.80 -9.16
N ASP A 315 17.28 -3.01 -9.72
CA ASP A 315 16.92 -3.24 -11.13
C ASP A 315 15.41 -3.09 -11.36
N PHE A 316 14.60 -3.53 -10.40
CA PHE A 316 13.15 -3.34 -10.40
C PHE A 316 12.81 -1.86 -10.42
N TYR A 317 13.28 -1.07 -9.46
CA TYR A 317 13.01 0.35 -9.39
C TYR A 317 13.52 1.12 -10.61
N LYS A 318 14.71 0.74 -11.12
CA LYS A 318 15.21 1.29 -12.38
C LYS A 318 14.26 1.01 -13.53
N LEU A 319 13.86 -0.26 -13.74
CA LEU A 319 12.93 -0.65 -14.80
C LEU A 319 11.59 0.08 -14.66
N MET A 320 11.04 0.13 -13.45
CA MET A 320 9.77 0.80 -13.20
C MET A 320 9.86 2.29 -13.52
N SER A 321 10.96 2.96 -13.14
CA SER A 321 11.17 4.38 -13.42
C SER A 321 11.31 4.72 -14.91
N GLU A 322 11.57 3.74 -15.78
CA GLU A 322 11.63 3.93 -17.23
C GLU A 322 10.25 3.92 -17.91
N MET A 323 9.21 3.48 -17.17
CA MET A 323 7.85 3.33 -17.68
C MET A 323 7.12 4.67 -17.74
N ASP A 324 6.21 4.81 -18.70
CA ASP A 324 5.40 6.02 -18.87
C ASP A 324 4.13 5.99 -18.02
N ILE A 325 3.55 4.81 -17.81
CA ILE A 325 2.30 4.65 -17.07
C ILE A 325 2.18 3.24 -16.48
N CYS A 326 1.68 3.17 -15.25
CA CYS A 326 1.37 1.92 -14.56
C CYS A 326 -0.11 1.60 -14.72
N VAL A 327 -0.43 0.35 -15.07
CA VAL A 327 -1.79 -0.17 -15.18
C VAL A 327 -1.99 -1.22 -14.08
N PRO A 328 -2.87 -0.96 -13.08
CA PRO A 328 -3.09 -1.91 -11.99
C PRO A 328 -3.62 -3.26 -12.46
N ALA A 329 -4.45 -3.24 -13.50
CA ALA A 329 -5.04 -4.44 -14.11
C ALA A 329 -5.78 -5.34 -13.11
N PHE A 330 -6.35 -4.80 -12.03
CA PHE A 330 -6.96 -5.62 -10.99
C PHE A 330 -8.15 -6.41 -11.53
N PHE A 331 -8.19 -7.70 -11.21
CA PHE A 331 -9.28 -8.60 -11.56
C PHE A 331 -10.07 -9.01 -10.33
N GLY A 332 -11.35 -9.37 -10.54
CA GLY A 332 -12.15 -10.07 -9.54
C GLY A 332 -12.92 -9.19 -8.55
N ASP A 333 -12.93 -9.65 -7.30
CA ASP A 333 -13.95 -9.51 -6.23
C ASP A 333 -14.02 -8.15 -5.50
N HIS A 334 -13.60 -7.07 -6.16
CA HIS A 334 -13.55 -5.71 -5.62
C HIS A 334 -12.67 -5.50 -4.37
N SER A 335 -11.94 -6.50 -3.88
CA SER A 335 -11.08 -6.39 -2.69
C SER A 335 -10.16 -5.17 -2.71
N TYR A 336 -9.50 -4.92 -3.84
CA TYR A 336 -8.60 -3.77 -3.99
C TYR A 336 -9.28 -2.39 -3.89
N TYR A 337 -10.61 -2.31 -3.96
CA TYR A 337 -11.37 -1.08 -3.74
C TYR A 337 -11.81 -0.89 -2.29
N GLU A 338 -11.86 -1.97 -1.51
CA GLU A 338 -12.64 -2.02 -0.28
C GLU A 338 -11.81 -2.38 0.94
N ASP A 339 -10.94 -3.39 0.85
CA ASP A 339 -10.32 -4.01 2.04
C ASP A 339 -8.89 -4.54 1.82
N GLN A 340 -8.35 -4.42 0.61
CA GLN A 340 -6.97 -4.79 0.30
C GLN A 340 -6.22 -3.65 -0.38
N ALA A 341 -5.04 -3.30 0.12
CA ALA A 341 -4.13 -2.38 -0.54
C ALA A 341 -3.15 -3.14 -1.44
N SER A 342 -2.72 -2.48 -2.52
CA SER A 342 -1.73 -3.00 -3.44
C SER A 342 -0.46 -2.14 -3.42
N SER A 343 0.69 -2.79 -3.28
CA SER A 343 2.01 -2.14 -3.42
C SER A 343 2.23 -1.52 -4.81
N THR A 344 1.44 -1.91 -5.83
CA THR A 344 1.43 -1.25 -7.14
C THR A 344 1.25 0.26 -7.03
N PHE A 345 0.43 0.74 -6.09
CA PHE A 345 0.19 2.17 -5.93
C PHE A 345 1.38 2.91 -5.34
N ALA A 346 1.90 2.39 -4.22
CA ALA A 346 3.09 2.95 -3.58
C ALA A 346 4.28 2.97 -4.54
N MET A 347 4.57 1.84 -5.19
CA MET A 347 5.67 1.71 -6.14
C MET A 347 5.58 2.71 -7.30
N ALA A 348 4.38 2.92 -7.86
CA ALA A 348 4.24 3.82 -8.99
C ALA A 348 4.50 5.28 -8.56
N VAL A 349 4.03 5.67 -7.38
CA VAL A 349 4.38 6.96 -6.76
C VAL A 349 5.88 7.06 -6.50
N GLU A 350 6.49 6.03 -5.91
CA GLU A 350 7.93 5.93 -5.65
C GLU A 350 8.76 6.17 -6.92
N CYS A 351 8.34 5.60 -8.04
CA CYS A 351 9.03 5.69 -9.33
C CYS A 351 8.65 6.90 -10.19
N ASN A 352 7.82 7.83 -9.68
CA ASN A 352 7.26 8.94 -10.44
C ASN A 352 6.48 8.51 -11.70
N VAL A 353 5.91 7.30 -11.69
CA VAL A 353 5.11 6.76 -12.79
C VAL A 353 3.63 6.94 -12.46
N PRO A 354 2.85 7.68 -13.24
CA PRO A 354 1.45 7.84 -12.94
C PRO A 354 0.68 6.54 -13.17
N ILE A 355 -0.37 6.34 -12.38
CA ILE A 355 -1.20 5.14 -12.45
C ILE A 355 -2.47 5.43 -13.24
N LEU A 356 -2.79 4.58 -14.22
CA LEU A 356 -4.05 4.64 -14.95
C LEU A 356 -5.19 4.04 -14.11
N VAL A 357 -6.11 4.87 -13.66
CA VAL A 357 -7.15 4.47 -12.71
C VAL A 357 -8.52 5.05 -13.07
N THR A 358 -9.57 4.52 -12.46
CA THR A 358 -10.91 5.12 -12.51
C THR A 358 -11.13 6.06 -11.32
N GLU A 359 -12.17 6.90 -11.39
CA GLU A 359 -12.60 7.74 -10.27
C GLU A 359 -12.90 6.95 -8.99
N ARG A 360 -13.49 5.75 -9.11
CA ARG A 360 -13.75 4.88 -7.95
C ARG A 360 -12.44 4.50 -7.26
N MET A 361 -11.42 4.18 -8.05
CA MET A 361 -10.12 3.75 -7.53
C MET A 361 -9.38 4.90 -6.83
N ARG A 362 -9.45 6.13 -7.36
CA ARG A 362 -8.92 7.34 -6.68
C ARG A 362 -9.49 7.50 -5.28
N LYS A 363 -10.81 7.33 -5.15
CA LYS A 363 -11.49 7.43 -3.85
C LYS A 363 -11.11 6.33 -2.87
N SER A 364 -10.78 5.13 -3.38
CA SER A 364 -10.28 4.04 -2.54
C SER A 364 -8.86 4.32 -2.04
N TYR A 365 -7.95 4.69 -2.94
CA TYR A 365 -6.58 5.07 -2.59
C TYR A 365 -6.47 6.58 -2.43
N ALA A 366 -7.12 7.11 -1.39
CA ALA A 366 -7.31 8.55 -1.22
C ALA A 366 -5.99 9.35 -1.20
N TYR A 367 -4.88 8.75 -0.74
CA TYR A 367 -3.57 9.41 -0.80
C TYR A 367 -3.07 9.68 -2.23
N VAL A 368 -3.55 8.96 -3.26
CA VAL A 368 -3.28 9.26 -4.68
C VAL A 368 -4.46 9.90 -5.40
N ASP A 369 -5.44 10.45 -4.68
CA ASP A 369 -6.51 11.25 -5.28
C ASP A 369 -5.98 12.63 -5.74
N ASP A 370 -4.95 12.61 -6.59
CA ASP A 370 -4.20 13.77 -7.05
C ASP A 370 -3.72 13.55 -8.49
N ASP A 371 -3.98 14.52 -9.37
CA ASP A 371 -3.60 14.41 -10.79
C ASP A 371 -2.08 14.32 -10.98
N ARG A 372 -1.25 14.73 -10.00
CA ARG A 372 0.21 14.54 -10.00
C ARG A 372 0.62 13.06 -9.92
N ALA A 373 -0.25 12.19 -9.39
CA ALA A 373 0.04 10.77 -9.18
C ALA A 373 -0.75 9.83 -10.12
N VAL A 374 -1.86 10.28 -10.69
CA VAL A 374 -2.76 9.42 -11.47
C VAL A 374 -3.15 9.99 -12.82
N VAL A 375 -3.53 9.09 -13.74
CA VAL A 375 -4.29 9.40 -14.94
C VAL A 375 -5.68 8.80 -14.79
N THR A 376 -6.70 9.65 -14.81
CA THR A 376 -8.08 9.20 -14.55
C THR A 376 -8.83 8.91 -15.84
N ARG A 377 -9.11 7.63 -16.10
CA ARG A 377 -9.97 7.20 -17.21
C ARG A 377 -11.43 7.15 -16.79
N PRO A 378 -12.38 7.42 -17.70
CA PRO A 378 -13.78 7.09 -17.47
C PRO A 378 -13.94 5.59 -17.20
N ALA A 379 -14.80 5.20 -16.26
CA ALA A 379 -15.00 3.79 -15.92
C ALA A 379 -15.45 2.93 -17.13
N ALA A 380 -16.19 3.53 -18.06
CA ALA A 380 -16.64 2.88 -19.30
C ALA A 380 -15.54 2.69 -20.35
N MET A 381 -14.41 3.40 -20.24
CA MET A 381 -13.28 3.30 -21.17
C MET A 381 -12.28 2.30 -20.62
N ARG A 382 -12.01 1.21 -21.33
CA ARG A 382 -11.10 0.15 -20.86
C ARG A 382 -9.64 0.61 -20.89
N GLU A 383 -8.76 -0.08 -20.16
CA GLU A 383 -7.35 0.28 -19.97
C GLU A 383 -6.65 0.48 -21.32
N ILE A 384 -6.75 -0.48 -22.24
CA ILE A 384 -6.08 -0.40 -23.54
C ILE A 384 -6.66 0.73 -24.40
N GLU A 385 -7.97 1.00 -24.30
CA GLU A 385 -8.58 2.12 -25.01
C GLU A 385 -8.07 3.47 -24.49
N ALA A 386 -7.90 3.61 -23.18
CA ALA A 386 -7.35 4.81 -22.57
C ALA A 386 -5.88 5.02 -22.98
N LEU A 387 -5.06 3.96 -22.96
CA LEU A 387 -3.67 4.02 -23.44
C LEU A 387 -3.60 4.40 -24.92
N ARG A 388 -4.47 3.81 -25.76
CA ARG A 388 -4.59 4.17 -27.17
C ARG A 388 -4.93 5.65 -27.31
N ALA A 389 -5.94 6.14 -26.60
CA ALA A 389 -6.38 7.52 -26.68
C ALA A 389 -5.29 8.50 -26.24
N LEU A 390 -4.58 8.21 -25.14
CA LEU A 390 -3.45 9.02 -24.64
C LEU A 390 -2.31 9.07 -25.67
N ARG A 391 -1.99 7.93 -26.27
CA ARG A 391 -0.94 7.84 -27.29
C ARG A 391 -1.31 8.58 -28.58
N SER A 392 -2.54 8.42 -29.08
CA SER A 392 -3.00 9.05 -30.32
C SER A 392 -3.52 10.47 -30.14
N ARG A 393 -3.70 10.92 -28.89
CA ARG A 393 -4.41 12.15 -28.52
C ARG A 393 -5.81 12.23 -29.13
N ASP A 394 -6.50 11.09 -29.21
CA ASP A 394 -7.81 10.97 -29.86
C ASP A 394 -8.73 9.97 -29.15
N THR A 395 -9.89 10.44 -28.70
CA THR A 395 -10.94 9.61 -28.07
C THR A 395 -11.98 9.07 -29.04
N SER A 396 -11.91 9.44 -30.32
CA SER A 396 -12.95 9.12 -31.32
C SER A 396 -13.17 7.62 -31.47
N TYR A 397 -12.11 6.80 -31.37
CA TYR A 397 -12.24 5.34 -31.39
C TYR A 397 -13.17 4.84 -30.28
N PHE A 398 -12.93 5.26 -29.04
CA PHE A 398 -13.73 4.89 -27.87
C PHE A 398 -15.18 5.38 -28.02
N LEU A 399 -15.37 6.66 -28.37
CA LEU A 399 -16.71 7.26 -28.47
C LEU A 399 -17.55 6.62 -29.58
N ASN A 400 -16.94 6.37 -30.74
CA ASN A 400 -17.62 5.71 -31.87
C ASN A 400 -17.95 4.25 -31.56
N ARG A 401 -17.02 3.49 -30.93
CA ARG A 401 -17.23 2.09 -30.58
C ARG A 401 -18.36 1.91 -29.57
N THR A 402 -18.46 2.81 -28.61
CA THR A 402 -19.44 2.74 -27.52
C THR A 402 -20.77 3.45 -27.82
N GLY A 403 -20.83 4.25 -28.90
CA GLY A 403 -22.01 5.07 -29.22
C GLY A 403 -22.28 6.18 -28.20
N ILE A 404 -21.26 6.58 -27.43
CA ILE A 404 -21.38 7.60 -26.38
C ILE A 404 -21.46 8.99 -27.03
N PRO A 405 -22.50 9.81 -26.74
CA PRO A 405 -22.60 11.17 -27.26
C PRO A 405 -21.43 12.05 -26.85
N MET A 406 -20.97 12.93 -27.76
CA MET A 406 -19.85 13.85 -27.54
C MET A 406 -20.08 14.83 -26.38
N ASP A 407 -21.33 15.15 -26.08
CA ASP A 407 -21.77 16.04 -25.00
C ASP A 407 -22.08 15.31 -23.69
N SER A 408 -21.86 14.00 -23.62
CA SER A 408 -22.06 13.22 -22.40
C SER A 408 -21.00 13.53 -21.34
N HIS A 409 -21.31 13.22 -20.08
CA HIS A 409 -20.33 13.28 -18.99
C HIS A 409 -19.10 12.40 -19.27
N THR A 410 -19.32 11.21 -19.84
CA THR A 410 -18.26 10.26 -20.17
C THR A 410 -17.31 10.79 -21.25
N ALA A 411 -17.85 11.44 -22.29
CA ALA A 411 -17.03 12.10 -23.32
C ALA A 411 -16.20 13.26 -22.75
N ARG A 412 -16.79 14.07 -21.86
CA ARG A 412 -16.05 15.12 -21.13
C ARG A 412 -14.93 14.56 -20.26
N ALA A 413 -15.19 13.46 -19.54
CA ALA A 413 -14.18 12.79 -18.72
C ALA A 413 -13.04 12.21 -19.58
N ALA A 414 -13.34 11.66 -20.76
CA ALA A 414 -12.34 11.21 -21.72
C ALA A 414 -11.48 12.37 -22.26
N ALA A 415 -12.10 13.50 -22.60
CA ALA A 415 -11.39 14.71 -23.01
C ALA A 415 -10.53 15.30 -21.87
N HIS A 416 -11.03 15.24 -20.63
CA HIS A 416 -10.29 15.65 -19.44
C HIS A 416 -9.01 14.82 -19.26
N MET A 417 -9.12 13.49 -19.37
CA MET A 417 -7.99 12.57 -19.34
C MET A 417 -6.93 12.94 -20.37
N LEU A 418 -7.33 13.21 -21.63
CA LEU A 418 -6.39 13.62 -22.67
C LEU A 418 -5.72 14.97 -22.40
N ARG A 419 -6.47 15.93 -21.85
CA ARG A 419 -5.96 17.27 -21.55
C ARG A 419 -4.91 17.24 -20.45
N LEU A 420 -5.12 16.45 -19.39
CA LEU A 420 -4.14 16.27 -18.33
C LEU A 420 -2.94 15.44 -18.80
N GLY A 421 -3.17 14.45 -19.65
CA GLY A 421 -2.12 13.57 -20.14
C GLY A 421 -1.45 12.75 -19.03
N TRP A 422 -0.29 12.18 -19.35
CA TRP A 422 0.43 11.23 -18.49
C TRP A 422 1.84 11.71 -18.10
N VAL A 423 2.34 12.82 -18.62
CA VAL A 423 3.67 13.31 -18.23
C VAL A 423 3.57 14.07 -16.91
N ARG A 424 4.52 13.85 -15.99
CA ARG A 424 4.65 14.55 -14.72
C ARG A 424 6.07 15.08 -14.60
N SER A 425 6.22 16.30 -14.09
CA SER A 425 7.54 16.83 -13.79
C SER A 425 8.08 16.25 -12.49
N GLU A 426 9.41 16.20 -12.37
CA GLU A 426 10.08 15.79 -11.13
C GLU A 426 9.65 16.66 -9.94
N GLU A 427 9.47 17.97 -10.15
CA GLU A 427 9.00 18.91 -9.13
C GLU A 427 7.58 18.58 -8.64
N GLU A 428 6.64 18.29 -9.55
CA GLU A 428 5.28 17.89 -9.20
C GLU A 428 5.27 16.60 -8.37
N SER A 429 6.00 15.58 -8.84
CA SER A 429 6.09 14.29 -8.13
C SER A 429 6.77 14.44 -6.77
N ARG A 430 7.82 15.25 -6.68
CA ARG A 430 8.52 15.54 -5.42
C ARG A 430 7.62 16.26 -4.42
N GLY A 431 6.91 17.30 -4.86
CA GLY A 431 5.97 18.04 -4.02
C GLY A 431 4.85 17.13 -3.48
N PHE A 432 4.32 16.25 -4.33
CA PHE A 432 3.33 15.26 -3.93
C PHE A 432 3.86 14.28 -2.86
N LYS A 433 5.05 13.71 -3.06
CA LYS A 433 5.69 12.82 -2.06
C LYS A 433 5.93 13.53 -0.71
N GLN A 434 6.34 14.80 -0.74
CA GLN A 434 6.56 15.59 0.48
C GLN A 434 5.28 15.77 1.29
N GLU A 435 4.12 15.92 0.64
CA GLU A 435 2.83 16.02 1.31
C GLU A 435 2.48 14.70 2.03
N ILE A 436 2.71 13.55 1.37
CA ILE A 436 2.56 12.21 1.98
C ILE A 436 3.48 12.08 3.19
N TRP A 437 4.76 12.42 3.07
CA TRP A 437 5.71 12.30 4.18
C TRP A 437 5.38 13.21 5.36
N LYS A 438 4.86 14.41 5.09
CA LYS A 438 4.38 15.30 6.14
C LYS A 438 3.16 14.71 6.85
N ALA A 439 2.31 13.96 6.15
CA ALA A 439 1.20 13.23 6.75
C ALA A 439 1.69 12.05 7.60
N ASN A 440 2.65 11.27 7.10
CA ASN A 440 3.30 10.19 7.83
C ASN A 440 4.01 10.69 9.10
N ASP A 441 4.68 11.85 9.04
CA ASP A 441 5.29 12.48 10.22
C ASP A 441 4.25 12.71 11.33
N ARG A 442 3.07 13.27 10.98
CA ARG A 442 1.99 13.49 11.95
C ARG A 442 1.45 12.19 12.52
N VAL A 443 1.44 11.11 11.73
CA VAL A 443 1.01 9.79 12.20
C VAL A 443 2.00 9.26 13.22
N VAL A 444 3.30 9.28 12.90
CA VAL A 444 4.36 8.86 13.81
C VAL A 444 4.39 9.71 15.08
N GLU A 445 4.19 11.03 14.98
CA GLU A 445 4.04 11.89 16.16
C GLU A 445 2.90 11.44 17.09
N ARG A 446 1.76 10.97 16.54
CA ARG A 446 0.67 10.40 17.33
C ARG A 446 1.05 9.05 17.94
N LEU A 447 1.71 8.17 17.17
CA LEU A 447 2.23 6.89 17.68
C LEU A 447 3.11 7.10 18.90
N LEU A 448 4.09 8.01 18.79
CA LEU A 448 5.09 8.24 19.83
C LEU A 448 4.54 8.91 21.09
N ARG A 449 3.33 9.48 21.02
CA ARG A 449 2.66 10.22 22.10
C ARG A 449 1.40 9.52 22.63
N ASP A 450 1.06 8.35 22.08
CA ASP A 450 -0.20 7.63 22.33
C ASP A 450 -1.46 8.50 22.10
N LEU A 451 -1.48 9.30 21.02
CA LEU A 451 -2.60 10.16 20.64
C LEU A 451 -3.66 9.49 19.77
#